data_AF-A0A5B8BVE7-F1
#
_entry.id   AF-A0A5B8BVE7-F1
#
_cell.length_a   1.000
_cell.length_b   1.000
_cell.length_c   1.000
_cell.angle_alpha   90.00
_cell.angle_beta   90.00
_cell.angle_gamma   90.00
#
_symmetry.space_group_name_H-M   'P 1'
#
loop_
_entity.id
_entity.type
_entity.pdbx_description
1 polymer ?
#
loop_
_entity_poly.entity_id
_entity_poly.type
_entity_poly.pdbx_seq_one_letter_code
_entity_poly.pdbx_strand_id
1 'polypeptide(L)'
;MTFSPDFYTLLMHFNANLTISDELPDYVESLGELDRQALQQEFKTALEKDLLTERDFYKTTSCDPASKESARAFFESVYRYAFEGGEETDLTDYWETPPNWRSYD
;
A
#
# COMPACT_ATOMS: atom_id res chain seq x y z
N MET A 1 1.40 -12.38 12.73
CA MET A 1 0.21 -12.52 11.85
C MET A 1 0.73 -12.58 10.43
N THR A 2 0.19 -13.45 9.59
CA THR A 2 0.60 -13.57 8.19
C THR A 2 -0.56 -13.05 7.35
N PHE A 3 -0.31 -12.03 6.54
CA PHE A 3 -1.33 -11.50 5.62
C PHE A 3 -1.53 -12.43 4.42
N SER A 4 -2.70 -12.34 3.79
CA SER A 4 -3.02 -13.09 2.58
C SER A 4 -2.10 -12.73 1.39
N PRO A 5 -1.95 -13.62 0.39
CA PRO A 5 -1.26 -13.29 -0.85
C PRO A 5 -1.86 -12.08 -1.57
N ASP A 6 -3.19 -11.93 -1.51
CA ASP A 6 -3.90 -10.82 -2.14
C ASP A 6 -3.57 -9.49 -1.47
N PHE A 7 -3.37 -9.49 -0.14
CA PHE A 7 -2.91 -8.33 0.61
C PHE A 7 -1.52 -7.89 0.18
N TYR A 8 -0.58 -8.82 0.02
CA TYR A 8 0.75 -8.47 -0.49
C TYR A 8 0.72 -8.00 -1.94
N THR A 9 -0.10 -8.64 -2.78
CA THR A 9 -0.25 -8.25 -4.19
C THR A 9 -0.82 -6.85 -4.30
N LEU A 10 -1.85 -6.52 -3.52
CA LEU A 10 -2.40 -5.18 -3.41
C LEU A 10 -1.32 -4.16 -3.08
N LEU A 11 -0.56 -4.40 -2.01
CA LEU A 11 0.49 -3.48 -1.58
C LEU A 11 1.59 -3.30 -2.64
N MET A 12 1.99 -4.37 -3.33
CA MET A 12 3.02 -4.33 -4.36
C MET A 12 2.72 -3.42 -5.55
N HIS A 13 1.47 -2.99 -5.75
CA HIS A 13 1.13 -1.97 -6.75
C HIS A 13 1.84 -0.63 -6.48
N PHE A 14 2.17 -0.37 -5.21
CA PHE A 14 2.92 0.81 -4.77
C PHE A 14 4.43 0.58 -4.71
N ASN A 15 4.94 -0.51 -5.28
CA ASN A 15 6.38 -0.67 -5.40
C ASN A 15 6.91 0.37 -6.39
N ALA A 16 7.79 1.26 -5.93
CA ALA A 16 8.29 2.36 -6.74
C ALA A 16 9.08 1.90 -7.99
N ASN A 17 9.43 0.62 -8.09
CA ASN A 17 10.08 0.04 -9.27
C ASN A 17 9.10 -0.52 -10.32
N LEU A 18 7.81 -0.63 -10.01
CA LEU A 18 6.83 -1.28 -10.88
C LEU A 18 5.91 -0.31 -11.62
N THR A 19 5.71 0.92 -11.13
CA THR A 19 4.85 1.96 -11.76
C THR A 19 3.49 1.41 -12.23
N ILE A 20 2.75 0.78 -11.31
CA ILE A 20 1.43 0.15 -11.56
C ILE A 20 0.41 0.50 -10.45
N SER A 21 0.60 1.61 -9.73
CA SER A 21 -0.34 2.02 -8.67
C SER A 21 -1.72 2.33 -9.23
N ASP A 22 -1.80 2.82 -10.46
CA ASP A 22 -3.02 3.09 -11.20
C ASP A 22 -3.81 1.83 -11.55
N GLU A 23 -3.18 0.65 -11.59
CA GLU A 23 -3.83 -0.64 -11.87
C GLU A 23 -4.51 -1.26 -10.63
N LEU A 24 -4.33 -0.67 -9.44
CA LEU A 24 -4.88 -1.22 -8.20
C LEU A 24 -6.42 -1.37 -8.23
N PRO A 25 -7.23 -0.39 -8.68
CA PRO A 25 -8.67 -0.54 -8.75
C PRO A 25 -9.08 -1.71 -9.65
N ASP A 26 -8.43 -1.87 -10.80
CA ASP A 26 -8.69 -2.97 -11.74
C ASP A 26 -8.38 -4.33 -11.10
N TYR A 27 -7.28 -4.43 -10.35
CA TYR A 27 -6.96 -5.62 -9.57
C TYR A 27 -8.06 -5.93 -8.54
N VAL A 28 -8.49 -4.95 -7.75
CA VAL A 28 -9.53 -5.13 -6.72
C VAL A 28 -10.89 -5.49 -7.34
N GLU A 29 -11.22 -4.93 -8.51
CA GLU A 29 -12.43 -5.26 -9.26
C GLU A 29 -12.38 -6.66 -9.89
N SER A 30 -11.19 -7.16 -10.23
CA SER A 30 -11.00 -8.51 -10.76
C SER A 30 -11.26 -9.62 -9.73
N LEU A 31 -11.18 -9.29 -8.43
CA LEU A 31 -11.45 -10.22 -7.35
C LEU A 31 -12.95 -10.54 -7.23
N GLY A 32 -13.25 -11.78 -6.79
CA GLY A 32 -14.60 -12.15 -6.41
C GLY A 32 -15.10 -11.27 -5.24
N GLU A 33 -16.42 -11.04 -5.15
CA GLU A 33 -17.00 -10.20 -4.10
C GLU A 33 -16.60 -10.65 -2.68
N LEU A 34 -16.59 -11.96 -2.44
CA LEU A 34 -16.17 -12.53 -1.15
C LEU A 34 -14.70 -12.26 -0.85
N ASP A 35 -13.83 -12.40 -1.84
CA ASP A 35 -12.38 -12.16 -1.68
C ASP A 35 -12.10 -10.68 -1.47
N ARG A 36 -12.79 -9.80 -2.19
CA ARG A 36 -12.72 -8.35 -2.00
C ARG A 36 -13.16 -7.93 -0.60
N GLN A 37 -14.28 -8.47 -0.09
CA GLN A 37 -14.74 -8.20 1.27
C GLN A 37 -13.77 -8.72 2.32
N ALA A 38 -13.21 -9.93 2.12
CA ALA A 38 -12.21 -10.51 3.00
C ALA A 38 -10.94 -9.65 3.04
N LEU A 39 -10.45 -9.21 1.87
CA LEU A 39 -9.28 -8.35 1.73
C LEU A 39 -9.50 -6.98 2.37
N GLN A 40 -10.66 -6.36 2.14
CA GLN A 40 -11.02 -5.08 2.77
C GLN A 40 -11.05 -5.19 4.29
N GLN A 41 -11.64 -6.26 4.84
CA GLN A 41 -11.70 -6.49 6.28
C GLN A 41 -10.32 -6.82 6.87
N GLU A 42 -9.49 -7.58 6.17
CA GLU A 42 -8.11 -7.85 6.54
C GLU A 42 -7.31 -6.56 6.64
N PHE A 43 -7.38 -5.70 5.62
CA PHE A 43 -6.70 -4.41 5.60
C PHE A 43 -7.19 -3.51 6.73
N LYS A 44 -8.50 -3.34 6.87
CA LYS A 44 -9.08 -2.54 7.95
C LYS A 44 -8.60 -3.01 9.33
N THR A 45 -8.57 -4.33 9.55
CA THR A 45 -8.07 -4.90 10.81
C THR A 45 -6.58 -4.62 11.02
N ALA A 46 -5.78 -4.66 9.96
CA ALA A 46 -4.36 -4.35 10.01
C ALA A 46 -4.10 -2.90 10.43
N LEU A 47 -4.89 -1.95 9.90
CA LEU A 47 -4.85 -0.53 10.29
C LEU A 47 -5.31 -0.32 11.74
N GLU A 48 -6.46 -0.86 12.12
CA GLU A 48 -7.04 -0.68 13.46
C GLU A 48 -6.13 -1.24 14.58
N LYS A 49 -5.38 -2.29 14.28
CA LYS A 49 -4.47 -2.96 15.23
C LYS A 49 -3.02 -2.51 15.13
N ASP A 50 -2.71 -1.47 14.34
CA ASP A 50 -1.34 -0.95 14.12
C ASP A 50 -0.35 -2.07 13.72
N LEU A 51 -0.81 -3.01 12.87
CA LEU A 51 -0.01 -4.18 12.46
C LEU A 51 0.94 -3.90 11.30
N LEU A 52 0.81 -2.75 10.65
CA LEU A 52 1.63 -2.32 9.52
C LEU A 52 2.71 -1.37 10.02
N THR A 53 3.97 -1.75 9.83
CA THR A 53 5.13 -1.01 10.35
C THR A 53 5.90 -0.29 9.25
N GLU A 54 6.86 0.54 9.63
CA GLU A 54 7.83 1.17 8.71
C GLU A 54 8.56 0.13 7.86
N ARG A 55 8.83 -1.06 8.42
CA ARG A 55 9.45 -2.17 7.69
C ARG A 55 8.51 -2.69 6.59
N ASP A 56 7.21 -2.72 6.84
CA ASP A 56 6.23 -3.17 5.85
C ASP A 56 6.04 -2.11 4.76
N PHE A 57 6.15 -0.83 5.11
CA PHE A 57 6.21 0.26 4.14
C PHE A 57 7.41 0.05 3.21
N TYR A 58 8.62 -0.11 3.76
CA TYR A 58 9.82 -0.32 2.93
C TYR A 58 9.70 -1.53 2.01
N LYS A 59 9.20 -2.68 2.51
CA LYS A 59 9.01 -3.87 1.68
C LYS A 59 8.01 -3.65 0.54
N THR A 60 6.99 -2.84 0.79
CA THR A 60 5.92 -2.53 -0.15
C THR A 60 6.41 -1.58 -1.23
N THR A 61 7.03 -0.49 -0.81
CA THR A 61 7.34 0.67 -1.67
C THR A 61 8.76 0.66 -2.20
N SER A 62 9.66 -0.12 -1.60
CA SER A 62 11.11 -0.04 -1.78
C SER A 62 11.72 1.32 -1.39
N CYS A 63 11.05 2.06 -0.50
CA CYS A 63 11.43 3.41 -0.05
C CYS A 63 11.40 3.50 1.48
N ASP A 64 12.22 4.38 2.06
CA ASP A 64 12.18 4.63 3.50
C ASP A 64 11.07 5.65 3.83
N PRO A 65 10.20 5.36 4.81
CA PRO A 65 9.15 6.29 5.20
C PRO A 65 9.74 7.50 5.93
N ALA A 66 9.15 8.68 5.74
CA ALA A 66 9.55 9.91 6.46
C ALA A 66 9.39 9.81 7.98
N SER A 67 8.47 8.97 8.44
CA SER A 67 8.26 8.64 9.84
C SER A 67 7.32 7.43 9.97
N LYS A 68 7.18 6.89 11.18
CA LYS A 68 6.12 5.94 11.51
C LYS A 68 4.72 6.48 11.16
N GLU A 69 4.47 7.78 11.39
CA GLU A 69 3.19 8.41 11.07
C GLU A 69 2.97 8.48 9.55
N SER A 70 4.02 8.78 8.79
CA SER A 70 3.97 8.77 7.31
C SER A 70 3.72 7.37 6.75
N ALA A 71 4.38 6.34 7.30
CA ALA A 71 4.12 4.96 6.91
C ALA A 71 2.65 4.58 7.15
N ARG A 72 2.09 4.97 8.30
CA ARG A 72 0.69 4.74 8.61
C ARG A 72 -0.25 5.50 7.66
N ALA A 73 0.00 6.78 7.44
CA ALA A 73 -0.81 7.63 6.55
C ALA A 73 -0.83 7.09 5.11
N PHE A 74 0.28 6.51 4.65
CA PHE A 74 0.35 5.80 3.38
C PHE A 74 -0.64 4.64 3.34
N PHE A 75 -0.60 3.72 4.32
CA PHE A 75 -1.51 2.57 4.34
C PHE A 75 -2.99 2.97 4.46
N GLU A 76 -3.29 4.05 5.20
CA GLU A 76 -4.63 4.61 5.26
C GLU A 76 -5.09 5.17 3.89
N SER A 77 -4.19 5.76 3.12
CA SER A 77 -4.49 6.30 1.79
C SER A 77 -4.67 5.20 0.76
N VAL A 78 -3.82 4.16 0.79
CA VAL A 78 -3.98 2.95 -0.03
C VAL A 78 -5.33 2.28 0.23
N TYR A 79 -5.73 2.17 1.49
CA TYR A 79 -7.05 1.60 1.85
C TYR A 79 -8.20 2.39 1.22
N ARG A 80 -8.16 3.73 1.30
CA ARG A 80 -9.19 4.59 0.71
C ARG A 80 -9.24 4.46 -0.80
N TYR A 81 -8.08 4.45 -1.45
CA TYR A 81 -7.98 4.31 -2.90
C TYR A 81 -8.53 2.95 -3.36
N ALA A 82 -8.16 1.86 -2.69
CA ALA A 82 -8.57 0.52 -3.05
C ALA A 82 -10.07 0.23 -2.81
N PHE A 83 -10.68 0.81 -1.77
CA PHE A 83 -12.00 0.37 -1.29
C PHE A 83 -13.04 1.47 -1.07
N GLU A 84 -12.65 2.73 -1.00
CA GLU A 84 -13.56 3.85 -0.67
C GLU A 84 -13.68 4.89 -1.79
N GLY A 85 -13.10 4.62 -2.96
CA GLY A 85 -13.07 5.58 -4.07
C GLY A 85 -12.21 6.81 -3.79
N GLY A 86 -11.17 6.65 -2.96
CA GLY A 86 -10.17 7.69 -2.71
C GLY A 86 -9.34 8.01 -3.94
N GLU A 87 -8.52 9.06 -3.85
CA GLU A 87 -7.56 9.41 -4.90
C GLU A 87 -6.36 8.44 -4.88
N GLU A 88 -5.69 8.30 -6.03
CA GLU A 88 -4.46 7.52 -6.13
C GLU A 88 -3.41 8.03 -5.12
N THR A 89 -2.76 7.11 -4.41
CA THR A 89 -1.79 7.45 -3.37
C THR A 89 -0.43 7.78 -4.00
N ASP A 90 -0.02 9.05 -3.94
CA ASP A 90 1.32 9.48 -4.37
C ASP A 90 2.37 9.13 -3.30
N LEU A 91 3.31 8.23 -3.63
CA LEU A 91 4.39 7.82 -2.73
C LEU A 91 5.26 8.98 -2.26
N THR A 92 5.36 10.05 -3.05
CA THR A 92 6.23 11.19 -2.75
C THR A 92 5.83 11.95 -1.50
N ASP A 93 4.56 11.84 -1.09
CA ASP A 93 4.03 12.47 0.11
C ASP A 93 4.47 11.76 1.41
N TYR A 94 4.99 10.53 1.32
CA TYR A 94 5.20 9.66 2.49
C TYR A 94 6.65 9.23 2.72
N TRP A 95 7.55 9.39 1.75
CA TRP A 95 8.94 8.92 1.85
C TRP A 95 9.94 10.00 2.31
N GLU A 96 11.01 9.61 3.00
CA GLU A 96 12.16 10.50 3.27
C GLU A 96 13.14 10.49 2.10
N THR A 97 13.43 9.28 1.62
CA THR A 97 14.42 9.01 0.58
C THR A 97 13.74 8.32 -0.59
N PRO A 98 13.89 8.84 -1.83
CA PRO A 98 13.37 8.17 -3.02
C PRO A 98 14.05 6.82 -3.23
N PRO A 99 13.47 5.91 -4.03
CA PRO A 99 14.05 4.59 -4.29
C PRO A 99 15.42 4.74 -4.95
N ASN A 100 16.34 3.82 -4.63
CA ASN A 100 17.77 3.86 -4.99
C ASN A 100 18.10 4.09 -6.48
N TRP A 101 17.17 3.90 -7.42
CA TRP A 101 17.40 4.17 -8.84
C TRP A 101 17.21 5.65 -9.23
N ARG A 102 16.59 6.48 -8.37
CA ARG A 102 16.45 7.94 -8.54
C ARG A 102 17.60 8.75 -7.95
N SER A 103 18.57 8.10 -7.31
CA SER A 103 19.74 8.75 -6.68
C SER A 103 20.83 9.18 -7.68
N TYR A 104 20.55 9.14 -8.98
CA TYR A 104 21.48 9.41 -10.08
C TYR A 104 21.02 10.54 -11.02
N ASP A 105 20.21 11.48 -10.53
CA ASP A 105 19.96 12.77 -11.22
C ASP A 105 20.69 13.93 -10.51
#